data_AF-A0A8S4GHR0-F1
#
_entry.id   AF-A0A8S4GHR0-F1
#
_cell.length_a   1.000
_cell.length_b   1.000
_cell.length_c   1.000
_cell.angle_alpha   90.00
_cell.angle_beta   90.00
_cell.angle_gamma   90.00
#
_symmetry.space_group_name_H-M   'P 1'
#
loop_
_entity.id
_entity.type
_entity.pdbx_description
1 polymer ?
#
loop_
_entity_poly.entity_id
_entity_poly.type
_entity_poly.pdbx_seq_one_letter_code
_entity_poly.pdbx_strand_id
1 'polypeptide(L)'
;MPVPEPGQPWHRGAMSSCSRRLRALRVGCERAQEEWRRARARFPRRSGSAGSPMQGRLTWKGRMVIAVAGGSAAALNSASGLRVMASASAGSPSAYDKYRSAGGAPGGFGDPKRRVTDILLACNVVVFVANIATQGLLFAYGAKINEFIAAGQFWRLVTPAFLHGNLMHLAFNSGFLNDIGPTVERLSGRKRFATIYFTGAVGGCLASYLFSSNPSVGASGALFGLAGALWVFCQRHKSDRRLYNPRFLQAFQDSINRTIMLNMLLGFVIPRVDNWGHAGGLVGGALGAWLLGPKWEIAWLKGRQGSVDNPPVRALSFTDPKILRALDKAKARQAAGPRLS
;
A
#
# COMPACT_ATOMS: atom_id res chain seq x y z
N MET A 1 46.99 -13.20 24.84
CA MET A 1 46.96 -14.18 23.72
C MET A 1 47.64 -13.55 22.52
N PRO A 2 48.49 -14.28 21.78
CA PRO A 2 49.40 -13.71 20.79
C PRO A 2 48.73 -13.46 19.43
N VAL A 3 49.32 -12.57 18.66
CA VAL A 3 48.97 -12.22 17.26
C VAL A 3 49.36 -13.39 16.34
N PRO A 4 48.52 -13.83 15.37
CA PRO A 4 48.88 -14.93 14.49
C PRO A 4 49.74 -14.47 13.29
N GLU A 5 50.73 -15.29 12.94
CA GLU A 5 51.58 -15.12 11.75
C GLU A 5 50.85 -15.40 10.43
N PRO A 6 51.26 -14.74 9.32
CA PRO A 6 50.67 -14.95 8.00
C PRO A 6 51.24 -16.22 7.33
N GLY A 7 50.40 -17.25 7.16
CA GLY A 7 50.79 -18.45 6.38
C GLY A 7 49.93 -19.71 6.51
N GLN A 8 48.86 -19.74 7.30
CA GLN A 8 48.03 -20.93 7.47
C GLN A 8 46.98 -21.11 6.34
N PRO A 9 46.83 -22.31 5.74
CA PRO A 9 45.89 -22.54 4.65
C PRO A 9 44.45 -22.56 5.14
N TRP A 10 43.58 -21.78 4.49
CA TRP A 10 42.15 -21.72 4.77
C TRP A 10 41.51 -23.12 4.73
N HIS A 11 40.88 -23.47 5.85
CA HIS A 11 40.28 -24.77 6.13
C HIS A 11 39.31 -25.28 5.03
N ARG A 12 39.66 -26.42 4.41
CA ARG A 12 38.78 -27.22 3.53
C ARG A 12 37.45 -27.65 4.19
N GLY A 13 37.35 -27.56 5.52
CA GLY A 13 36.16 -27.92 6.30
C GLY A 13 34.94 -27.02 6.05
N ALA A 14 35.13 -25.70 5.91
CA ALA A 14 34.03 -24.74 5.79
C ALA A 14 33.28 -24.86 4.44
N MET A 15 34.01 -25.10 3.33
CA MET A 15 33.42 -25.33 2.01
C MET A 15 32.60 -26.62 1.94
N SER A 16 32.98 -27.65 2.70
CA SER A 16 32.23 -28.92 2.77
C SER A 16 30.89 -28.81 3.52
N SER A 17 30.77 -27.86 4.47
CA SER A 17 29.54 -27.59 5.22
C SER A 17 28.55 -26.76 4.40
N CYS A 18 29.05 -25.75 3.67
CA CYS A 18 28.24 -24.92 2.77
C CYS A 18 27.65 -25.75 1.61
N SER A 19 28.46 -26.60 0.97
CA SER A 19 28.01 -27.46 -0.14
C SER A 19 27.01 -28.54 0.30
N ARG A 20 27.10 -29.03 1.55
CA ARG A 20 26.09 -29.94 2.14
C ARG A 20 24.77 -29.23 2.42
N ARG A 21 24.79 -27.99 2.93
CA ARG A 21 23.57 -27.19 3.17
C ARG A 21 22.88 -26.77 1.87
N LEU A 22 23.62 -26.43 0.83
CA LEU A 22 23.07 -26.13 -0.50
C LEU A 22 22.42 -27.36 -1.16
N ARG A 23 23.00 -28.55 -0.99
CA ARG A 23 22.40 -29.81 -1.46
C ARG A 23 21.10 -30.14 -0.72
N ALA A 24 21.05 -29.94 0.61
CA ALA A 24 19.83 -30.14 1.39
C ALA A 24 18.69 -29.18 0.97
N LEU A 25 19.02 -27.92 0.67
CA LEU A 25 18.04 -26.93 0.18
C LEU A 25 17.49 -27.30 -1.21
N ARG A 26 18.33 -27.87 -2.09
CA ARG A 26 17.90 -28.33 -3.42
C ARG A 26 16.90 -29.50 -3.34
N VAL A 27 17.18 -30.49 -2.50
CA VAL A 27 16.31 -31.66 -2.28
C VAL A 27 14.96 -31.25 -1.66
N GLY A 28 14.97 -30.27 -0.75
CA GLY A 28 13.73 -29.72 -0.18
C GLY A 28 12.84 -29.00 -1.21
N CYS A 29 13.45 -28.34 -2.19
CA CYS A 29 12.73 -27.64 -3.26
C CYS A 29 12.07 -28.62 -4.25
N GLU A 30 12.76 -29.71 -4.58
CA GLU A 30 12.24 -30.75 -5.49
C GLU A 30 11.03 -31.49 -4.90
N ARG A 31 11.05 -31.82 -3.59
CA ARG A 31 9.89 -32.43 -2.91
C ARG A 31 8.65 -31.53 -2.90
N ALA A 32 8.83 -30.22 -2.68
CA ALA A 32 7.72 -29.28 -2.66
C ALA A 32 7.08 -29.09 -4.06
N GLN A 33 7.87 -29.22 -5.12
CA GLN A 33 7.37 -29.16 -6.51
C GLN A 33 6.56 -30.41 -6.89
N GLU A 34 6.95 -31.59 -6.41
CA GLU A 34 6.28 -32.87 -6.66
C GLU A 34 4.88 -32.92 -6.02
N GLU A 35 4.75 -32.46 -4.78
CA GLU A 35 3.46 -32.38 -4.07
C GLU A 35 2.49 -31.42 -4.74
N TRP A 36 2.99 -30.30 -5.27
CA TRP A 36 2.18 -29.31 -5.99
C TRP A 36 1.64 -29.86 -7.32
N ARG A 37 2.43 -30.67 -8.06
CA ARG A 37 1.97 -31.32 -9.30
C ARG A 37 0.81 -32.29 -9.04
N ARG A 38 0.86 -33.04 -7.93
CA ARG A 38 -0.20 -33.99 -7.54
C ARG A 38 -1.51 -33.30 -7.14
N ALA A 39 -1.43 -32.11 -6.53
CA ALA A 39 -2.62 -31.33 -6.15
C ALA A 39 -3.36 -30.73 -7.36
N ARG A 40 -2.63 -30.42 -8.43
CA ARG A 40 -3.18 -29.77 -9.64
C ARG A 40 -4.07 -30.68 -10.50
N ALA A 41 -3.93 -31.99 -10.39
CA ALA A 41 -4.66 -32.96 -11.21
C ALA A 41 -6.13 -33.20 -10.77
N ARG A 42 -6.60 -32.58 -9.66
CA ARG A 42 -7.89 -32.89 -9.03
C ARG A 42 -9.05 -31.94 -9.34
N PHE A 43 -8.92 -31.00 -10.27
CA PHE A 43 -9.99 -30.01 -10.54
C PHE A 43 -10.41 -29.95 -12.02
N PRO A 44 -11.67 -30.28 -12.37
CA PRO A 44 -12.23 -30.07 -13.71
C PRO A 44 -12.65 -28.60 -13.94
N ARG A 45 -12.71 -28.17 -15.21
CA ARG A 45 -12.98 -26.80 -15.66
C ARG A 45 -14.36 -26.62 -16.32
N ARG A 46 -14.89 -25.37 -16.20
CA ARG A 46 -15.93 -24.64 -16.99
C ARG A 46 -17.40 -24.95 -16.66
N SER A 47 -18.41 -24.08 -16.92
CA SER A 47 -18.60 -22.96 -17.88
C SER A 47 -19.63 -21.90 -17.36
N GLY A 48 -19.67 -20.68 -17.91
CA GLY A 48 -20.56 -19.57 -17.48
C GLY A 48 -21.69 -19.18 -18.45
N SER A 49 -22.40 -18.07 -18.18
CA SER A 49 -23.21 -17.29 -19.14
C SER A 49 -23.61 -15.89 -18.59
N ALA A 50 -24.09 -14.99 -19.46
CA ALA A 50 -24.04 -13.52 -19.41
C ALA A 50 -25.41 -12.79 -19.28
N GLY A 51 -25.41 -11.46 -18.99
CA GLY A 51 -26.56 -10.54 -19.19
C GLY A 51 -26.44 -9.13 -18.52
N SER A 52 -26.71 -8.04 -19.27
CA SER A 52 -26.60 -6.59 -18.94
C SER A 52 -27.99 -5.94 -18.60
N PRO A 53 -28.24 -4.60 -18.52
CA PRO A 53 -27.49 -3.39 -18.06
C PRO A 53 -28.30 -2.42 -17.10
N MET A 54 -27.59 -1.39 -16.58
CA MET A 54 -28.01 0.03 -16.39
C MET A 54 -28.55 0.65 -15.05
N GLN A 55 -27.97 1.84 -14.77
CA GLN A 55 -28.44 3.04 -14.03
C GLN A 55 -27.94 3.37 -12.61
N GLY A 56 -27.52 4.64 -12.45
CA GLY A 56 -26.52 5.13 -11.52
C GLY A 56 -27.01 5.75 -10.21
N ARG A 57 -26.16 5.62 -9.19
CA ARG A 57 -26.23 6.26 -7.88
C ARG A 57 -24.78 6.48 -7.41
N LEU A 58 -24.44 7.67 -6.91
CA LEU A 58 -23.10 7.99 -6.42
C LEU A 58 -22.89 7.32 -5.06
N THR A 59 -22.47 6.06 -5.13
CA THR A 59 -21.93 5.27 -4.03
C THR A 59 -20.41 5.18 -4.21
N TRP A 60 -19.66 5.10 -3.12
CA TRP A 60 -18.24 4.75 -3.18
C TRP A 60 -18.15 3.31 -3.72
N LYS A 61 -17.84 3.15 -5.02
CA LYS A 61 -17.74 1.87 -5.74
C LYS A 61 -16.40 1.14 -5.47
N GLY A 62 -15.79 1.33 -4.31
CA GLY A 62 -14.64 0.52 -3.92
C GLY A 62 -15.12 -0.88 -3.56
N ARG A 63 -14.88 -1.87 -4.43
CA ARG A 63 -14.92 -3.28 -4.04
C ARG A 63 -13.70 -3.49 -3.14
N MET A 64 -13.86 -3.30 -1.84
CA MET A 64 -12.85 -3.72 -0.88
C MET A 64 -12.86 -5.24 -0.88
N VAL A 65 -12.00 -5.84 -1.71
CA VAL A 65 -11.79 -7.29 -1.74
C VAL A 65 -11.12 -7.63 -0.41
N ILE A 66 -11.89 -8.23 0.49
CA ILE A 66 -11.31 -8.99 1.59
C ILE A 66 -10.56 -10.14 0.93
N ALA A 67 -9.23 -10.11 1.00
CA ALA A 67 -8.38 -11.18 0.52
C ALA A 67 -8.53 -12.41 1.44
N VAL A 68 -9.64 -13.12 1.31
CA VAL A 68 -9.85 -14.40 1.99
C VAL A 68 -9.15 -15.48 1.16
N ALA A 69 -8.14 -16.13 1.74
CA ALA A 69 -7.68 -17.41 1.25
C ALA A 69 -8.80 -18.43 1.51
N GLY A 70 -9.61 -18.68 0.50
CA GLY A 70 -10.75 -19.59 0.58
C GLY A 70 -11.79 -19.19 -0.46
N GLY A 71 -12.22 -20.14 -1.28
CA GLY A 71 -13.09 -19.90 -2.42
C GLY A 71 -14.43 -19.25 -2.08
N SER A 72 -15.07 -18.82 -3.17
CA SER A 72 -16.47 -18.36 -3.30
C SER A 72 -16.73 -16.87 -3.07
N ALA A 73 -16.89 -16.17 -4.20
CA ALA A 73 -17.54 -14.89 -4.28
C ALA A 73 -19.03 -15.04 -3.90
N ALA A 74 -19.50 -14.24 -2.94
CA ALA A 74 -20.93 -13.99 -2.74
C ALA A 74 -21.13 -12.53 -2.34
N ALA A 75 -21.72 -11.76 -3.25
CA ALA A 75 -22.26 -10.44 -3.00
C ALA A 75 -23.68 -10.59 -2.43
N LEU A 76 -24.03 -9.79 -1.43
CA LEU A 76 -25.43 -9.54 -1.06
C LEU A 76 -25.64 -8.04 -0.86
N ASN A 77 -26.74 -7.57 -1.44
CA ASN A 77 -27.13 -6.17 -1.59
C ASN A 77 -28.61 -6.09 -1.18
N SER A 78 -28.98 -5.12 -0.35
CA SER A 78 -30.39 -4.77 -0.05
C SER A 78 -30.47 -3.24 0.10
N ALA A 79 -31.03 -2.51 -0.87
CA ALA A 79 -32.43 -2.00 -0.91
C ALA A 79 -32.70 -0.93 0.18
N SER A 80 -33.33 0.25 0.02
CA SER A 80 -34.04 1.03 -1.01
C SER A 80 -34.33 2.42 -0.40
N GLY A 81 -34.54 3.49 -1.18
CA GLY A 81 -34.99 4.80 -0.66
C GLY A 81 -34.68 6.00 -1.57
N LEU A 82 -35.45 7.10 -1.48
CA LEU A 82 -35.91 7.93 -2.60
C LEU A 82 -35.30 9.36 -2.69
N ARG A 83 -35.39 9.90 -3.93
CA ARG A 83 -35.25 11.27 -4.53
C ARG A 83 -35.32 12.52 -3.63
N VAL A 84 -34.62 13.60 -4.03
CA VAL A 84 -35.16 14.94 -4.45
C VAL A 84 -34.10 15.73 -5.27
N MET A 85 -34.56 16.50 -6.26
CA MET A 85 -33.80 17.38 -7.18
C MET A 85 -33.32 18.70 -6.53
N ALA A 86 -32.26 19.30 -7.09
CA ALA A 86 -32.14 20.77 -7.14
C ALA A 86 -31.29 21.23 -8.35
N SER A 87 -31.80 22.26 -9.00
CA SER A 87 -31.39 22.94 -10.23
C SER A 87 -29.94 23.45 -10.24
N ALA A 88 -29.31 23.43 -11.43
CA ALA A 88 -28.03 24.07 -11.71
C ALA A 88 -28.26 25.34 -12.54
N SER A 89 -27.81 26.50 -12.03
CA SER A 89 -27.59 27.68 -12.87
C SER A 89 -26.20 27.63 -13.50
N ALA A 90 -26.14 27.97 -14.78
CA ALA A 90 -24.97 27.88 -15.64
C ALA A 90 -23.92 28.95 -15.28
N GLY A 91 -22.67 28.50 -15.09
CA GLY A 91 -21.48 29.32 -15.01
C GLY A 91 -20.27 28.51 -15.47
N SER A 92 -19.36 29.14 -16.22
CA SER A 92 -18.14 28.52 -16.76
C SER A 92 -17.34 27.74 -15.70
N PRO A 93 -16.76 26.56 -16.00
CA PRO A 93 -16.13 25.71 -15.00
C PRO A 93 -14.97 26.44 -14.33
N SER A 94 -15.14 26.74 -13.05
CA SER A 94 -14.09 27.32 -12.21
C SER A 94 -12.95 26.31 -12.06
N ALA A 95 -11.72 26.76 -11.79
CA ALA A 95 -10.62 25.91 -11.34
C ALA A 95 -10.99 25.02 -10.12
N TYR A 96 -12.06 25.40 -9.41
CA TYR A 96 -12.76 24.63 -8.38
C TYR A 96 -13.36 23.30 -8.88
N ASP A 97 -13.93 23.25 -10.09
CA ASP A 97 -14.50 22.00 -10.66
C ASP A 97 -13.42 20.97 -11.03
N LYS A 98 -12.20 21.44 -11.36
CA LYS A 98 -11.01 20.57 -11.56
C LYS A 98 -10.51 19.92 -10.25
N TYR A 99 -10.77 20.54 -9.10
CA TYR A 99 -10.43 19.99 -7.79
C TYR A 99 -11.55 19.13 -7.20
N ARG A 100 -12.83 19.47 -7.43
CA ARG A 100 -13.98 18.63 -7.04
C ARG A 100 -13.99 17.28 -7.78
N SER A 101 -13.51 17.26 -9.02
CA SER A 101 -13.27 16.03 -9.79
C SER A 101 -12.09 15.19 -9.29
N ALA A 102 -11.31 15.65 -8.30
CA ALA A 102 -10.36 14.81 -7.57
C ALA A 102 -11.05 13.86 -6.57
N GLY A 103 -12.31 14.13 -6.21
CA GLY A 103 -13.22 13.20 -5.52
C GLY A 103 -14.05 12.32 -6.47
N GLY A 104 -13.77 12.36 -7.78
CA GLY A 104 -14.32 11.39 -8.73
C GLY A 104 -13.80 9.99 -8.45
N ALA A 105 -14.56 8.96 -8.86
CA ALA A 105 -14.15 7.57 -8.76
C ALA A 105 -12.69 7.41 -9.23
N PRO A 106 -11.86 6.58 -8.56
CA PRO A 106 -10.50 6.36 -9.00
C PRO A 106 -10.54 5.97 -10.49
N GLY A 107 -9.90 6.79 -11.31
CA GLY A 107 -9.77 6.52 -12.74
C GLY A 107 -9.17 5.14 -12.93
N GLY A 108 -9.59 4.48 -14.01
CA GLY A 108 -9.08 3.18 -14.39
C GLY A 108 -7.57 3.20 -14.64
N PHE A 109 -7.01 2.01 -14.87
CA PHE A 109 -5.62 1.84 -15.25
C PHE A 109 -5.21 2.84 -16.34
N GLY A 110 -4.06 3.51 -16.17
CA GLY A 110 -3.58 4.55 -17.08
C GLY A 110 -3.99 5.99 -16.73
N ASP A 111 -4.82 6.22 -15.70
CA ASP A 111 -5.09 7.59 -15.23
C ASP A 111 -3.79 8.24 -14.70
N PRO A 112 -3.42 9.45 -15.18
CA PRO A 112 -2.25 10.19 -14.70
C PRO A 112 -2.17 10.36 -13.17
N LYS A 113 -3.28 10.28 -12.45
CA LYS A 113 -3.35 10.44 -10.99
C LYS A 113 -3.05 9.15 -10.21
N ARG A 114 -2.82 8.01 -10.87
CA ARG A 114 -2.44 6.72 -10.24
C ARG A 114 -1.20 6.06 -10.85
N ARG A 115 -0.32 6.85 -11.48
CA ARG A 115 0.84 6.33 -12.25
C ARG A 115 1.76 5.48 -11.38
N VAL A 116 2.05 5.90 -10.14
CA VAL A 116 2.97 5.14 -9.29
C VAL A 116 2.34 3.81 -8.89
N THR A 117 1.03 3.80 -8.60
CA THR A 117 0.28 2.57 -8.36
C THR A 117 0.41 1.60 -9.55
N ASP A 118 0.19 2.09 -10.77
CA ASP A 118 0.26 1.27 -11.99
C ASP A 118 1.68 0.74 -12.25
N ILE A 119 2.71 1.57 -11.99
CA ILE A 119 4.12 1.15 -12.06
C ILE A 119 4.40 0.04 -11.05
N LEU A 120 3.97 0.18 -9.80
CA LEU A 120 4.19 -0.85 -8.77
C LEU A 120 3.46 -2.16 -9.11
N LEU A 121 2.24 -2.08 -9.65
CA LEU A 121 1.51 -3.25 -10.14
C LEU A 121 2.28 -3.94 -11.28
N ALA A 122 2.77 -3.18 -12.25
CA ALA A 122 3.58 -3.72 -13.34
C ALA A 122 4.88 -4.36 -12.82
N CYS A 123 5.58 -3.71 -11.89
CA CYS A 123 6.79 -4.25 -11.26
C CYS A 123 6.51 -5.59 -10.56
N ASN A 124 5.43 -5.70 -9.79
CA ASN A 124 5.07 -6.95 -9.12
C ASN A 124 4.84 -8.10 -10.10
N VAL A 125 4.16 -7.84 -11.22
CA VAL A 125 3.92 -8.84 -12.27
C VAL A 125 5.23 -9.23 -12.96
N VAL A 126 6.04 -8.23 -13.36
CA VAL A 126 7.33 -8.48 -14.04
C VAL A 126 8.28 -9.27 -13.14
N VAL A 127 8.41 -8.91 -11.87
CA VAL A 127 9.28 -9.59 -10.91
C VAL A 127 8.77 -11.02 -10.65
N PHE A 128 7.46 -11.23 -10.57
CA PHE A 128 6.89 -12.56 -10.43
C PHE A 128 7.20 -13.46 -11.64
N VAL A 129 7.00 -12.96 -12.87
CA VAL A 129 7.32 -13.69 -14.11
C VAL A 129 8.82 -13.96 -14.21
N ALA A 130 9.66 -12.97 -13.90
CA ALA A 130 11.12 -13.12 -13.90
C ALA A 130 11.58 -14.17 -12.87
N ASN A 131 10.96 -14.22 -11.69
CA ASN A 131 11.28 -15.23 -10.68
C ASN A 131 10.90 -16.64 -11.16
N ILE A 132 9.79 -16.81 -11.89
CA ILE A 132 9.44 -18.09 -12.52
C ILE A 132 10.48 -18.46 -13.60
N ALA A 133 10.79 -17.52 -14.51
CA ALA A 133 11.74 -17.75 -15.60
C ALA A 133 13.15 -18.11 -15.11
N THR A 134 13.56 -17.56 -13.97
CA THR A 134 14.85 -17.82 -13.33
C THR A 134 14.80 -18.94 -12.29
N GLN A 135 13.71 -19.71 -12.24
CA GLN A 135 13.56 -20.87 -11.35
C GLN A 135 13.79 -20.54 -9.86
N GLY A 136 13.38 -19.36 -9.41
CA GLY A 136 13.49 -18.94 -8.01
C GLY A 136 14.77 -18.19 -7.64
N LEU A 137 15.63 -17.84 -8.61
CA LEU A 137 16.85 -17.07 -8.35
C LEU A 137 16.55 -15.74 -7.62
N LEU A 138 15.48 -15.06 -8.01
CA LEU A 138 15.09 -13.79 -7.42
C LEU A 138 14.68 -13.93 -5.95
N PHE A 139 14.10 -15.07 -5.53
CA PHE A 139 13.92 -15.35 -4.11
C PHE A 139 15.26 -15.50 -3.38
N ALA A 140 16.22 -16.23 -3.95
CA ALA A 140 17.53 -16.43 -3.32
C ALA A 140 18.24 -15.10 -3.04
N TYR A 141 18.18 -14.13 -3.96
CA TYR A 141 18.85 -12.83 -3.82
C TYR A 141 18.01 -11.74 -3.14
N GLY A 142 16.68 -11.82 -3.23
CA GLY A 142 15.81 -10.71 -2.85
C GLY A 142 14.86 -10.96 -1.69
N ALA A 143 14.66 -12.21 -1.25
CA ALA A 143 13.80 -12.49 -0.11
C ALA A 143 14.41 -11.95 1.19
N LYS A 144 13.55 -11.63 2.17
CA LYS A 144 13.97 -11.31 3.52
C LYS A 144 14.54 -12.57 4.13
N ILE A 145 15.83 -12.57 4.45
CA ILE A 145 16.55 -13.66 5.13
C ILE A 145 17.47 -13.00 6.16
N ASN A 146 17.30 -13.33 7.43
CA ASN A 146 17.92 -12.59 8.53
C ASN A 146 19.44 -12.64 8.49
N GLU A 147 19.99 -13.82 8.23
CA GLU A 147 21.43 -14.07 8.18
C GLU A 147 22.10 -13.21 7.10
N PHE A 148 21.44 -13.05 5.96
CA PHE A 148 21.97 -12.23 4.86
C PHE A 148 21.79 -10.74 5.09
N ILE A 149 20.72 -10.31 5.76
CA ILE A 149 20.57 -8.92 6.20
C ILE A 149 21.67 -8.57 7.20
N ALA A 150 21.92 -9.45 8.18
CA ALA A 150 22.99 -9.27 9.16
C ALA A 150 24.39 -9.27 8.51
N ALA A 151 24.56 -9.98 7.40
CA ALA A 151 25.78 -9.95 6.58
C ALA A 151 25.89 -8.72 5.64
N GLY A 152 25.02 -7.71 5.79
CA GLY A 152 25.10 -6.45 5.04
C GLY A 152 24.28 -6.39 3.75
N GLN A 153 23.45 -7.38 3.45
CA GLN A 153 22.58 -7.37 2.25
C GLN A 153 21.33 -6.52 2.45
N PHE A 154 21.51 -5.22 2.72
CA PHE A 154 20.44 -4.30 3.12
C PHE A 154 19.34 -4.08 2.07
N TRP A 155 19.60 -4.39 0.79
CA TRP A 155 18.55 -4.38 -0.24
C TRP A 155 17.39 -5.33 0.10
N ARG A 156 17.65 -6.39 0.89
CA ARG A 156 16.62 -7.31 1.41
C ARG A 156 15.63 -6.65 2.36
N LEU A 157 15.82 -5.39 2.75
CA LEU A 157 14.81 -4.60 3.45
C LEU A 157 13.73 -4.04 2.51
N VAL A 158 13.99 -4.01 1.20
CA VAL A 158 13.11 -3.41 0.19
C VAL A 158 12.67 -4.44 -0.86
N THR A 159 13.59 -5.24 -1.38
CA THR A 159 13.32 -6.20 -2.46
C THR A 159 12.20 -7.22 -2.18
N PRO A 160 11.95 -7.67 -0.93
CA PRO A 160 10.87 -8.60 -0.65
C PRO A 160 9.49 -8.06 -1.05
N ALA A 161 9.30 -6.74 -1.06
CA ALA A 161 8.04 -6.09 -1.42
C ALA A 161 7.56 -6.40 -2.84
N PHE A 162 8.46 -6.82 -3.74
CA PHE A 162 8.13 -7.15 -5.13
C PHE A 162 8.03 -8.65 -5.39
N LEU A 163 8.50 -9.48 -4.45
CA LEU A 163 8.55 -10.94 -4.58
C LEU A 163 7.25 -11.57 -4.09
N HIS A 164 6.72 -12.56 -4.82
CA HIS A 164 5.46 -13.21 -4.46
C HIS A 164 5.58 -14.73 -4.61
N GLY A 165 5.28 -15.45 -3.51
CA GLY A 165 5.43 -16.92 -3.41
C GLY A 165 4.59 -17.74 -4.39
N ASN A 166 3.44 -17.23 -4.83
CA ASN A 166 2.55 -17.92 -5.76
C ASN A 166 1.57 -16.91 -6.42
N LEU A 167 0.81 -17.38 -7.41
CA LEU A 167 -0.12 -16.54 -8.17
C LEU A 167 -1.23 -15.93 -7.30
N MET A 168 -1.77 -16.67 -6.33
CA MET A 168 -2.81 -16.15 -5.44
C MET A 168 -2.24 -15.04 -4.54
N HIS A 169 -1.02 -15.22 -4.04
CA HIS A 169 -0.33 -14.22 -3.24
C HIS A 169 -0.08 -12.93 -4.04
N LEU A 170 0.34 -13.04 -5.31
CA LEU A 170 0.44 -11.90 -6.22
C LEU A 170 -0.93 -11.25 -6.47
N ALA A 171 -1.96 -12.04 -6.76
CA ALA A 171 -3.29 -11.56 -7.09
C ALA A 171 -3.92 -10.79 -5.93
N PHE A 172 -3.80 -11.29 -4.70
CA PHE A 172 -4.32 -10.59 -3.52
C PHE A 172 -3.59 -9.29 -3.22
N ASN A 173 -2.26 -9.28 -3.27
CA ASN A 173 -1.48 -8.05 -3.05
C ASN A 173 -1.74 -7.02 -4.16
N SER A 174 -1.78 -7.45 -5.42
CA SER A 174 -2.03 -6.56 -6.55
C SER A 174 -3.47 -6.05 -6.55
N GLY A 175 -4.44 -6.89 -6.19
CA GLY A 175 -5.83 -6.49 -6.01
C GLY A 175 -5.98 -5.44 -4.92
N PHE A 176 -5.34 -5.66 -3.76
CA PHE A 176 -5.37 -4.70 -2.65
C PHE A 176 -4.65 -3.40 -2.99
N LEU A 177 -3.46 -3.46 -3.61
CA LEU A 177 -2.75 -2.28 -4.11
C LEU A 177 -3.59 -1.49 -5.12
N ASN A 178 -4.29 -2.17 -6.02
CA ASN A 178 -5.17 -1.52 -6.99
C ASN A 178 -6.40 -0.85 -6.35
N ASP A 179 -6.87 -1.34 -5.21
CA ASP A 179 -8.00 -0.77 -4.47
C ASP A 179 -7.60 0.47 -3.66
N ILE A 180 -6.58 0.36 -2.81
CA ILE A 180 -6.19 1.46 -1.90
C ILE A 180 -5.14 2.41 -2.50
N GLY A 181 -4.27 1.91 -3.38
CA GLY A 181 -3.15 2.66 -3.95
C GLY A 181 -3.58 3.95 -4.64
N PRO A 182 -4.55 3.91 -5.58
CA PRO A 182 -5.01 5.11 -6.28
C PRO A 182 -5.60 6.16 -5.34
N THR A 183 -6.25 5.73 -4.25
CA THR A 183 -6.81 6.63 -3.24
C THR A 183 -5.71 7.36 -2.49
N VAL A 184 -4.70 6.64 -1.98
CA VAL A 184 -3.57 7.26 -1.28
C VAL A 184 -2.75 8.16 -2.21
N GLU A 185 -2.52 7.72 -3.46
CA GLU A 185 -1.78 8.50 -4.46
C GLU A 185 -2.50 9.80 -4.84
N ARG A 186 -3.83 9.77 -4.96
CA ARG A 186 -4.62 11.00 -5.20
C ARG A 186 -4.61 11.95 -4.02
N LEU A 187 -4.77 11.41 -2.80
CA LEU A 187 -4.80 12.23 -1.60
C LEU A 187 -3.44 12.86 -1.29
N SER A 188 -2.35 12.11 -1.49
CA SER A 188 -1.01 12.52 -1.05
C SER A 188 -0.13 13.04 -2.18
N GLY A 189 -0.46 12.75 -3.43
CA GLY A 189 0.43 12.93 -4.57
C GLY A 189 1.48 11.83 -4.69
N ARG A 190 2.06 11.72 -5.89
CA ARG A 190 2.96 10.62 -6.31
C ARG A 190 4.17 10.41 -5.40
N LYS A 191 4.86 11.50 -5.05
CA LYS A 191 6.09 11.44 -4.25
C LYS A 191 5.83 10.91 -2.85
N ARG A 192 4.83 11.47 -2.16
CA ARG A 192 4.45 11.03 -0.81
C ARG A 192 3.93 9.60 -0.81
N PHE A 193 3.12 9.24 -1.81
CA PHE A 193 2.65 7.86 -1.97
C PHE A 193 3.81 6.88 -2.07
N ALA A 194 4.80 7.15 -2.93
CA ALA A 194 5.98 6.31 -3.05
C ALA A 194 6.75 6.22 -1.72
N THR A 195 6.99 7.36 -1.05
CA THR A 195 7.66 7.38 0.25
C THR A 195 6.92 6.53 1.29
N ILE A 196 5.60 6.71 1.43
CA ILE A 196 4.77 5.95 2.38
C ILE A 196 4.79 4.45 2.05
N TYR A 197 4.70 4.09 0.76
CA TYR A 197 4.78 2.69 0.34
C TYR A 197 6.11 2.06 0.77
N PHE A 198 7.23 2.74 0.50
CA PHE A 198 8.55 2.22 0.85
C PHE A 198 8.86 2.28 2.35
N THR A 199 8.38 3.27 3.11
CA THR A 199 8.52 3.25 4.58
C THR A 199 7.69 2.13 5.20
N GLY A 200 6.52 1.82 4.63
CA GLY A 200 5.75 0.62 4.99
C GLY A 200 6.49 -0.67 4.63
N ALA A 201 7.06 -0.78 3.43
CA ALA A 201 7.84 -1.94 3.01
C ALA A 201 9.03 -2.21 3.95
N VAL A 202 9.83 -1.17 4.21
CA VAL A 202 11.01 -1.25 5.09
C VAL A 202 10.60 -1.50 6.53
N GLY A 203 9.58 -0.79 7.04
CA GLY A 203 9.08 -0.98 8.40
C GLY A 203 8.56 -2.39 8.64
N GLY A 204 7.84 -2.96 7.67
CA GLY A 204 7.40 -4.35 7.70
C GLY A 204 8.55 -5.33 7.66
N CYS A 205 9.50 -5.14 6.74
CA CYS A 205 10.66 -6.02 6.65
C CYS A 205 11.53 -5.96 7.91
N LEU A 206 11.70 -4.78 8.50
CA LEU A 206 12.46 -4.58 9.74
C LEU A 206 11.77 -5.25 10.94
N ALA A 207 10.46 -5.08 11.11
CA ALA A 207 9.74 -5.77 12.18
C ALA A 207 9.79 -7.29 12.00
N SER A 208 9.61 -7.78 10.77
CA SER A 208 9.80 -9.20 10.46
C SER A 208 11.22 -9.67 10.74
N TYR A 209 12.25 -8.88 10.43
CA TYR A 209 13.64 -9.20 10.75
C TYR A 209 13.86 -9.33 12.26
N LEU A 210 13.31 -8.42 13.05
CA LEU A 210 13.48 -8.39 14.51
C LEU A 210 12.69 -9.49 15.23
N PHE A 211 11.50 -9.84 14.74
CA PHE A 211 10.54 -10.67 15.50
C PHE A 211 10.19 -12.00 14.82
N SER A 212 10.72 -12.28 13.63
CA SER A 212 10.50 -13.53 12.90
C SER A 212 11.80 -14.05 12.31
N SER A 213 12.09 -15.33 12.54
CA SER A 213 13.20 -16.05 11.89
C SER A 213 12.85 -16.53 10.48
N ASN A 214 11.56 -16.53 10.12
CA ASN A 214 11.12 -17.08 8.85
C ASN A 214 11.52 -16.17 7.67
N PRO A 215 11.88 -16.76 6.52
CA PRO A 215 11.99 -16.02 5.27
C PRO A 215 10.65 -15.40 4.88
N SER A 216 10.70 -14.18 4.33
CA SER A 216 9.49 -13.42 4.00
C SER A 216 9.60 -12.75 2.62
N VAL A 217 8.48 -12.70 1.91
CA VAL A 217 8.28 -12.04 0.62
C VAL A 217 6.85 -11.50 0.57
N GLY A 218 6.62 -10.46 -0.22
CA GLY A 218 5.30 -9.92 -0.48
C GLY A 218 5.23 -8.42 -0.25
N ALA A 219 4.37 -7.76 -1.03
CA ALA A 219 4.10 -6.33 -0.90
C ALA A 219 3.32 -5.96 0.37
N SER A 220 2.80 -6.94 1.12
CA SER A 220 1.76 -6.71 2.13
C SER A 220 2.17 -5.76 3.24
N GLY A 221 3.44 -5.75 3.67
CA GLY A 221 3.96 -4.74 4.61
C GLY A 221 3.79 -3.30 4.08
N ALA A 222 4.08 -3.07 2.80
CA ALA A 222 3.84 -1.78 2.15
C ALA A 222 2.35 -1.45 2.06
N LEU A 223 1.49 -2.44 1.81
CA LEU A 223 0.03 -2.26 1.72
C LEU A 223 -0.59 -1.93 3.09
N PHE A 224 -0.14 -2.58 4.16
CA PHE A 224 -0.49 -2.20 5.52
C PHE A 224 0.01 -0.79 5.84
N GLY A 225 1.16 -0.38 5.31
CA GLY A 225 1.63 1.00 5.40
C GLY A 225 0.70 2.01 4.71
N LEU A 226 0.19 1.68 3.52
CA LEU A 226 -0.83 2.49 2.84
C LEU A 226 -2.15 2.54 3.62
N ALA A 227 -2.58 1.43 4.23
CA ALA A 227 -3.73 1.42 5.13
C ALA A 227 -3.52 2.30 6.37
N GLY A 228 -2.31 2.26 6.95
CA GLY A 228 -1.90 3.17 8.03
C GLY A 228 -1.92 4.64 7.61
N ALA A 229 -1.55 4.95 6.36
CA ALA A 229 -1.64 6.30 5.84
C ALA A 229 -3.08 6.81 5.71
N LEU A 230 -4.01 5.96 5.25
CA LEU A 230 -5.43 6.28 5.23
C LEU A 230 -6.00 6.44 6.65
N TRP A 231 -5.56 5.61 7.60
CA TRP A 231 -5.92 5.75 9.01
C TRP A 231 -5.47 7.12 9.56
N VAL A 232 -4.21 7.49 9.35
CA VAL A 232 -3.69 8.81 9.77
C VAL A 232 -4.45 9.96 9.12
N PHE A 233 -4.78 9.82 7.84
CA PHE A 233 -5.56 10.80 7.10
C PHE A 233 -6.93 11.03 7.77
N CYS A 234 -7.67 9.98 8.08
CA CYS A 234 -8.96 10.08 8.75
C CYS A 234 -8.84 10.75 10.12
N GLN A 235 -7.86 10.32 10.93
CA GLN A 235 -7.64 10.88 12.26
C GLN A 235 -7.29 12.37 12.24
N ARG A 236 -6.58 12.82 11.19
CA ARG A 236 -6.19 14.21 11.01
C ARG A 236 -7.34 15.12 10.61
N HIS A 237 -8.34 14.61 9.90
CA HIS A 237 -9.42 15.42 9.35
C HIS A 237 -10.79 15.19 10.02
N LYS A 238 -10.88 14.30 11.03
CA LYS A 238 -12.14 13.95 11.71
C LYS A 238 -12.86 15.12 12.38
N SER A 239 -12.14 16.17 12.79
CA SER A 239 -12.72 17.35 13.42
C SER A 239 -13.12 18.47 12.45
N ASP A 240 -12.59 18.46 11.22
CA ASP A 240 -12.87 19.54 10.25
C ASP A 240 -14.08 19.19 9.37
N ARG A 241 -15.27 19.49 9.90
CA ARG A 241 -16.56 19.29 9.23
C ARG A 241 -16.71 20.07 7.92
N ARG A 242 -15.83 21.04 7.66
CA ARG A 242 -15.87 21.85 6.44
C ARG A 242 -15.24 21.14 5.25
N LEU A 243 -14.35 20.18 5.48
CA LEU A 243 -13.68 19.40 4.43
C LEU A 243 -14.44 18.12 4.10
N TYR A 244 -14.90 17.41 5.12
CA TYR A 244 -15.52 16.10 4.96
C TYR A 244 -16.79 15.98 5.80
N ASN A 245 -17.77 15.27 5.26
CA ASN A 245 -18.93 14.85 6.03
C ASN A 245 -18.46 13.87 7.13
N PRO A 246 -18.75 14.14 8.42
CA PRO A 246 -18.25 13.32 9.53
C PRO A 246 -18.73 11.87 9.48
N ARG A 247 -19.97 11.63 9.00
CA ARG A 247 -20.51 10.27 8.85
C ARG A 247 -19.76 9.49 7.76
N PHE A 248 -19.41 10.15 6.66
CA PHE A 248 -18.62 9.54 5.60
C PHE A 248 -17.22 9.18 6.09
N LEU A 249 -16.53 10.12 6.74
CA LEU A 249 -15.16 9.90 7.20
C LEU A 249 -15.10 8.81 8.29
N GLN A 250 -16.11 8.75 9.15
CA GLN A 250 -16.25 7.67 10.14
C GLN A 250 -16.48 6.32 9.47
N ALA A 251 -17.42 6.21 8.53
CA ALA A 251 -17.65 4.95 7.80
C ALA A 251 -16.40 4.49 7.02
N PHE A 252 -15.64 5.43 6.45
CA PHE A 252 -14.37 5.15 5.78
C PHE A 252 -13.30 4.66 6.77
N GLN A 253 -13.15 5.32 7.92
CA GLN A 253 -12.28 4.89 9.02
C GLN A 253 -12.63 3.48 9.53
N ASP A 254 -13.92 3.18 9.70
CA ASP A 254 -14.39 1.87 10.13
C ASP A 254 -14.06 0.79 9.10
N SER A 255 -14.16 1.12 7.80
CA SER A 255 -13.74 0.22 6.72
C SER A 255 -12.24 -0.08 6.76
N ILE A 256 -11.41 0.94 6.99
CA ILE A 256 -9.96 0.77 7.14
C ILE A 256 -9.64 -0.10 8.36
N ASN A 257 -10.27 0.20 9.51
CA ASN A 257 -10.09 -0.57 10.75
C ASN A 257 -10.47 -2.03 10.56
N ARG A 258 -11.65 -2.31 9.99
CA ARG A 258 -12.09 -3.68 9.70
C ARG A 258 -11.09 -4.39 8.79
N THR A 259 -10.60 -3.75 7.74
CA THR A 259 -9.63 -4.37 6.83
C THR A 259 -8.31 -4.68 7.52
N ILE A 260 -7.77 -3.75 8.32
CA ILE A 260 -6.54 -3.99 9.09
C ILE A 260 -6.73 -5.18 10.02
N MET A 261 -7.83 -5.18 10.80
CA MET A 261 -8.11 -6.23 11.77
C MET A 261 -8.33 -7.58 11.11
N LEU A 262 -9.17 -7.66 10.08
CA LEU A 262 -9.45 -8.90 9.36
C LEU A 262 -8.19 -9.48 8.72
N ASN A 263 -7.35 -8.67 8.08
CA ASN A 263 -6.11 -9.18 7.46
C ASN A 263 -5.09 -9.62 8.52
N MET A 264 -5.02 -8.95 9.68
CA MET A 264 -4.16 -9.37 10.79
C MET A 264 -4.65 -10.71 11.40
N LEU A 265 -5.96 -10.84 11.60
CA LEU A 265 -6.59 -12.07 12.09
C LEU A 265 -6.39 -13.24 11.12
N LEU A 266 -6.58 -13.00 9.82
CA LEU A 266 -6.33 -13.99 8.77
C LEU A 266 -4.87 -14.47 8.79
N GLY A 267 -3.91 -13.63 9.17
CA GLY A 267 -2.52 -14.03 9.27
C GLY A 267 -2.20 -15.01 10.42
N PHE A 268 -3.08 -15.14 11.41
CA PHE A 268 -2.99 -16.21 12.41
C PHE A 268 -3.58 -17.54 11.92
N VAL A 269 -4.48 -17.49 10.93
CA VAL A 269 -5.17 -18.66 10.38
C VAL A 269 -4.46 -19.23 9.16
N ILE A 270 -3.93 -18.36 8.30
CA ILE A 270 -3.28 -18.73 7.05
C ILE A 270 -1.78 -18.94 7.32
N PRO A 271 -1.26 -20.17 7.16
CA PRO A 271 0.15 -20.44 7.36
C PRO A 271 1.02 -19.59 6.43
N ARG A 272 2.21 -19.19 6.91
CA ARG A 272 3.21 -18.41 6.17
C ARG A 272 2.81 -16.97 5.87
N VAL A 273 1.78 -16.44 6.54
CA VAL A 273 1.53 -15.00 6.58
C VAL A 273 2.39 -14.36 7.67
N ASP A 274 3.03 -13.25 7.33
CA ASP A 274 3.96 -12.54 8.20
C ASP A 274 3.26 -11.38 8.94
N ASN A 275 2.68 -11.70 10.10
CA ASN A 275 1.98 -10.70 10.93
C ASN A 275 2.91 -9.64 11.52
N TRP A 276 4.18 -9.97 11.78
CA TRP A 276 5.18 -8.96 12.17
C TRP A 276 5.46 -8.01 11.01
N GLY A 277 5.54 -8.53 9.79
CA GLY A 277 5.59 -7.73 8.56
C GLY A 277 4.40 -6.80 8.40
N HIS A 278 3.19 -7.27 8.66
CA HIS A 278 1.98 -6.44 8.62
C HIS A 278 1.99 -5.34 9.70
N ALA A 279 2.33 -5.68 10.94
CA ALA A 279 2.36 -4.73 12.06
C ALA A 279 3.44 -3.65 11.85
N GLY A 280 4.66 -4.05 11.49
CA GLY A 280 5.74 -3.11 11.18
C GLY A 280 5.43 -2.24 9.97
N GLY A 281 4.76 -2.80 8.96
CA GLY A 281 4.33 -2.07 7.78
C GLY A 281 3.30 -1.00 8.10
N LEU A 282 2.29 -1.36 8.92
CA LEU A 282 1.28 -0.44 9.42
C LEU A 282 1.91 0.74 10.16
N VAL A 283 2.82 0.45 11.09
CA VAL A 283 3.53 1.48 11.87
C VAL A 283 4.42 2.34 10.97
N GLY A 284 5.24 1.72 10.11
CA GLY A 284 6.15 2.44 9.22
C GLY A 284 5.45 3.36 8.21
N GLY A 285 4.32 2.90 7.65
CA GLY A 285 3.50 3.74 6.77
C GLY A 285 2.72 4.81 7.51
N ALA A 286 2.18 4.50 8.70
CA ALA A 286 1.51 5.50 9.54
C ALA A 286 2.47 6.61 9.99
N LEU A 287 3.69 6.28 10.40
CA LEU A 287 4.72 7.27 10.74
C LEU A 287 5.11 8.11 9.51
N GLY A 288 5.31 7.48 8.36
CA GLY A 288 5.56 8.19 7.10
C GLY A 288 4.44 9.17 6.74
N ALA A 289 3.18 8.75 6.88
CA ALA A 289 2.03 9.60 6.63
C ALA A 289 1.83 10.67 7.72
N TRP A 290 2.18 10.38 8.97
CA TRP A 290 2.10 11.34 10.06
C TRP A 290 3.07 12.50 9.83
N LEU A 291 4.29 12.23 9.36
CA LEU A 291 5.28 13.26 9.04
C LEU A 291 4.99 13.99 7.73
N LEU A 292 4.66 13.24 6.68
CA LEU A 292 4.68 13.75 5.29
C LEU A 292 3.29 13.89 4.68
N GLY A 293 2.32 13.13 5.16
CA GLY A 293 0.99 13.02 4.58
C GLY A 293 0.26 14.37 4.51
N PRO A 294 -0.78 14.46 3.67
CA PRO A 294 -1.51 15.71 3.46
C PRO A 294 -2.28 16.15 4.72
N LYS A 295 -2.29 17.45 4.96
CA LYS A 295 -3.18 18.09 5.94
C LYS A 295 -3.95 19.17 5.20
N TRP A 296 -5.10 18.79 4.69
CA TRP A 296 -5.96 19.73 3.98
C TRP A 296 -6.55 20.70 4.99
N GLU A 297 -6.47 21.98 4.64
CA GLU A 297 -7.07 23.07 5.40
C GLU A 297 -7.82 23.98 4.42
N ILE A 298 -8.92 24.56 4.87
CA ILE A 298 -9.63 25.56 4.08
C ILE A 298 -8.90 26.89 4.21
N ALA A 299 -8.54 27.47 3.07
CA ALA A 299 -7.90 28.77 3.00
C ALA A 299 -8.54 29.65 1.93
N TRP A 300 -8.52 30.97 2.19
CA TRP A 300 -8.95 31.98 1.23
C TRP A 300 -7.74 32.51 0.47
N LEU A 301 -7.55 32.05 -0.76
CA LEU A 301 -6.45 32.48 -1.62
C LEU A 301 -7.01 33.35 -2.75
N LYS A 302 -6.51 34.59 -2.86
CA LYS A 302 -6.93 35.57 -3.89
C LYS A 302 -8.46 35.73 -3.98
N GLY A 303 -9.15 35.83 -2.83
CA GLY A 303 -10.60 36.03 -2.77
C GLY A 303 -11.45 34.80 -3.09
N ARG A 304 -10.84 33.62 -3.26
CA ARG A 304 -11.55 32.34 -3.44
C ARG A 304 -11.26 31.38 -2.31
N GLN A 305 -12.30 30.72 -1.80
CA GLN A 305 -12.17 29.65 -0.83
C GLN A 305 -11.72 28.35 -1.53
N GLY A 306 -10.74 27.66 -0.97
CA GLY A 306 -10.28 26.37 -1.47
C GLY A 306 -9.60 25.54 -0.40
N SER A 307 -9.40 24.25 -0.66
CA SER A 307 -8.57 23.40 0.18
C SER A 307 -7.10 23.52 -0.25
N VAL A 308 -6.24 23.71 0.73
CA VAL A 308 -4.79 23.81 0.55
C VAL A 308 -4.14 22.80 1.47
N ASP A 309 -3.11 22.15 0.95
CA ASP A 309 -2.33 21.20 1.74
C ASP A 309 -1.29 21.95 2.60
N ASN A 310 -1.39 21.78 3.92
CA ASN A 310 -0.52 22.36 4.94
C ASN A 310 0.14 21.26 5.81
N PRO A 311 1.01 20.44 5.21
CA PRO A 311 1.55 19.23 5.83
C PRO A 311 2.40 19.55 7.07
N PRO A 312 2.49 18.62 8.05
CA PRO A 312 3.19 18.87 9.32
C PRO A 312 4.66 19.23 9.13
N VAL A 313 5.37 18.49 8.27
CA VAL A 313 6.77 18.76 7.93
C VAL A 313 6.84 19.29 6.50
N ARG A 314 6.60 20.61 6.35
CA ARG A 314 6.60 21.32 5.05
C ARG A 314 7.88 21.10 4.22
N ALA A 315 9.04 20.98 4.86
CA ALA A 315 10.31 20.75 4.17
C ALA A 315 10.36 19.40 3.43
N LEU A 316 9.65 18.39 3.94
CA LEU A 316 9.65 17.04 3.38
C LEU A 316 8.38 16.73 2.59
N SER A 317 7.47 17.69 2.49
CA SER A 317 6.13 17.45 1.99
C SER A 317 6.04 17.51 0.47
N PHE A 318 7.07 17.97 -0.24
CA PHE A 318 7.01 18.18 -1.69
C PHE A 318 5.89 19.15 -2.14
N THR A 319 5.31 19.93 -1.22
CA THR A 319 4.35 21.01 -1.56
C THR A 319 5.12 22.19 -2.14
N ASP A 320 4.58 22.86 -3.16
CA ASP A 320 5.21 24.04 -3.73
C ASP A 320 5.40 25.14 -2.66
N PRO A 321 6.63 25.62 -2.42
CA PRO A 321 6.91 26.69 -1.46
C PRO A 321 6.14 27.99 -1.72
N LYS A 322 5.73 28.26 -2.97
CA LYS A 322 4.88 29.41 -3.31
C LYS A 322 3.48 29.26 -2.73
N ILE A 323 2.92 28.04 -2.73
CA ILE A 323 1.61 27.75 -2.12
C ILE A 323 1.69 27.93 -0.60
N LEU A 324 2.75 27.40 0.03
CA LEU A 324 2.95 27.53 1.47
C LEU A 324 3.09 28.99 1.91
N ARG A 325 3.89 29.79 1.19
CA ARG A 325 4.02 31.24 1.44
C ARG A 325 2.72 31.99 1.23
N ALA A 326 1.93 31.63 0.22
CA ALA A 326 0.62 32.23 -0.02
C ALA A 326 -0.37 31.91 1.12
N LEU A 327 -0.33 30.67 1.63
CA LEU A 327 -1.12 30.24 2.78
C LEU A 327 -0.75 31.04 4.04
N ASP A 328 0.54 31.20 4.33
CA ASP A 328 1.00 31.94 5.51
C ASP A 328 0.56 33.41 5.45
N LYS A 329 0.68 34.05 4.28
CA LYS A 329 0.18 35.42 4.06
C LYS A 329 -1.34 35.52 4.24
N ALA A 330 -2.10 34.53 3.76
CA ALA A 330 -3.55 34.52 3.91
C ALA A 330 -3.96 34.40 5.39
N LYS A 331 -3.29 33.52 6.15
CA LYS A 331 -3.52 33.37 7.59
C LYS A 331 -3.15 34.61 8.37
N ALA A 332 -2.01 35.24 8.07
CA ALA A 332 -1.60 36.48 8.71
C ALA A 332 -2.62 37.62 8.49
N ARG A 333 -3.18 37.72 7.28
CA ARG A 333 -4.27 38.69 6.98
C ARG A 333 -5.55 38.40 7.74
N GLN A 334 -5.93 37.13 7.89
CA GLN A 334 -7.11 36.75 8.67
C GLN A 334 -6.93 37.06 10.17
N ALA A 335 -5.73 36.85 10.71
CA ALA A 335 -5.42 37.15 12.10
C ALA A 335 -5.38 38.66 12.40
N ALA A 336 -5.02 39.49 11.41
CA ALA A 336 -4.92 40.94 11.58
C ALA A 336 -6.29 41.67 11.66
N GLY A 337 -7.42 40.98 11.43
CA GLY A 337 -8.76 41.58 11.45
C GLY A 337 -9.02 42.58 10.31
N PRO A 338 -10.26 43.09 10.16
CA PRO A 338 -10.53 44.21 9.27
C PRO A 338 -9.74 45.44 9.75
N ARG A 339 -9.00 46.09 8.85
CA ARG A 339 -8.45 47.42 9.15
C ARG A 339 -9.64 48.35 9.32
N LEU A 340 -9.90 48.79 10.54
CA LEU A 340 -10.80 49.91 10.81
C LEU A 340 -10.17 51.13 10.13
N SER A 341 -10.75 51.54 9.00
CA SER A 341 -10.40 52.74 8.26
C SER A 341 -11.32 53.89 8.65
#